data_AF-Q238W3-F1
#
_entry.id   AF-Q238W3-F1
#
_cell.length_a   1.000
_cell.length_b   1.000
_cell.length_c   1.000
_cell.angle_alpha   90.00
_cell.angle_beta   90.00
_cell.angle_gamma   90.00
#
_symmetry.space_group_name_H-M   'P 1'
#
loop_
_entity.id
_entity.type
_entity.pdbx_description
1 polymer ?
#
loop_
_entity_poly.entity_id
_entity_poly.type
_entity_poly.pdbx_seq_one_letter_code
_entity_poly.pdbx_strand_id
1 'polypeptide(L)'
;MNTKKQKGNLLGKRKNAKQVLQKNIEKKPQKKKVVQNKDLDEEILSDEIDSVSGMSNEGGIEDRLIEIDDETEDKKRIRLAQQILQKAKLDSQKGKSQKFIDKIQNTGNNDVSDDESFDDGEDHHKSEGDSFQGVIYAESTHTDAITKALQNEILKKRQLQYTLYADKVQKYWNKIGQTFQQNTLKGHTRCITSLEFCPNGQYLYSASKDASIIRWDLTQTEKSKQKEFLVREKTTDAHKDEILSMSINHLGRYLVTASKDKSIKLWDLKKMGLIQNFNGHRQPINAIKFGINSNQFCTASSDRQFKMWDASDKIFIDTFFGHKADPTYIDSMSANNFISCGFDRQVIIWKTEHQSQLIYGGHDYSIDVVKAVDAEHFITGSQDGSIALWSIKKKKPIFIMHKAHGGSWITALGHLYNTDLFFSGSHDQQINAYKIDLQQKNFQKIFSIPCNGVINDIQISIDCSYLACKKVNLIDYNLLNEYLQKKVSECDEHRLGRWITDKKAKNQIKYFKIM
;
A
#
# COMPACT_ATOMS: atom_id res chain seq x y z
N MET A 1 8.36 67.76 -8.63
CA MET A 1 6.89 67.88 -8.55
C MET A 1 6.24 66.90 -9.53
N ASN A 2 5.85 65.69 -9.09
CA ASN A 2 4.78 64.85 -9.68
C ASN A 2 4.78 63.40 -9.15
N THR A 3 4.70 63.22 -7.82
CA THR A 3 4.46 61.89 -7.23
C THR A 3 3.47 61.91 -6.05
N LYS A 4 2.73 63.02 -5.87
CA LYS A 4 1.68 63.15 -4.85
C LYS A 4 0.23 63.05 -5.37
N LYS A 5 -0.01 62.88 -6.68
CA LYS A 5 -1.36 62.83 -7.27
C LYS A 5 -1.93 61.43 -7.57
N GLN A 6 -1.18 60.34 -7.39
CA GLN A 6 -1.70 58.96 -7.61
C GLN A 6 -2.12 58.20 -6.35
N LYS A 7 -1.86 58.72 -5.14
CA LYS A 7 -2.30 58.08 -3.88
C LYS A 7 -3.74 58.43 -3.46
N GLY A 8 -4.38 59.41 -4.11
CA GLY A 8 -5.77 59.80 -3.83
C GLY A 8 -6.85 58.87 -4.39
N ASN A 9 -6.57 58.17 -5.50
CA ASN A 9 -7.58 57.35 -6.20
C ASN A 9 -7.66 55.88 -5.76
N LEU A 10 -6.76 55.42 -4.89
CA LEU A 10 -6.77 54.06 -4.33
C LEU A 10 -7.50 53.96 -2.97
N LEU A 11 -7.67 55.08 -2.25
CA LEU A 11 -8.45 55.11 -1.00
C LEU A 11 -9.97 55.27 -1.24
N GLY A 12 -10.40 55.83 -2.37
CA GLY A 12 -11.82 55.93 -2.74
C GLY A 12 -12.45 54.58 -3.13
N LYS A 13 -11.68 53.69 -3.78
CA LYS A 13 -12.17 52.35 -4.19
C LYS A 13 -12.22 51.33 -3.05
N ARG A 14 -11.46 51.54 -1.95
CA ARG A 14 -11.51 50.68 -0.75
C ARG A 14 -12.66 51.03 0.22
N LYS A 15 -13.24 52.23 0.15
CA LYS A 15 -14.41 52.61 0.96
C LYS A 15 -15.73 52.06 0.39
N ASN A 16 -15.86 51.97 -0.94
CA ASN A 16 -17.07 51.41 -1.57
C ASN A 16 -17.16 49.87 -1.48
N ALA A 17 -16.04 49.14 -1.45
CA ALA A 17 -16.07 47.69 -1.25
C ALA A 17 -16.46 47.29 0.19
N LYS A 18 -16.12 48.11 1.19
CA LYS A 18 -16.54 47.88 2.59
C LYS A 18 -18.01 48.23 2.84
N GLN A 19 -18.58 49.23 2.14
CA GLN A 19 -20.02 49.54 2.23
C GLN A 19 -20.92 48.53 1.50
N VAL A 20 -20.42 47.85 0.46
CA VAL A 20 -21.15 46.77 -0.23
C VAL A 20 -21.09 45.44 0.57
N LEU A 21 -20.02 45.21 1.34
CA LEU A 21 -19.92 44.06 2.26
C LEU A 21 -20.66 44.26 3.61
N GLN A 22 -20.97 45.50 4.02
CA GLN A 22 -21.73 45.79 5.23
C GLN A 22 -23.26 45.84 5.05
N LYS A 23 -23.78 45.79 3.82
CA LYS A 23 -25.24 45.73 3.56
C LYS A 23 -25.82 44.32 3.39
N ASN A 24 -25.01 43.26 3.52
CA ASN A 24 -25.48 41.86 3.47
C ASN A 24 -25.39 41.11 4.82
N ILE A 25 -25.27 41.82 5.95
CA ILE A 25 -25.10 41.23 7.29
C ILE A 25 -26.37 41.28 8.16
N GLU A 26 -27.50 41.80 7.67
CA GLU A 26 -28.76 41.77 8.43
C GLU A 26 -29.82 40.85 7.79
N LYS A 27 -29.65 39.53 8.00
CA LYS A 27 -30.79 38.60 8.08
C LYS A 27 -30.68 37.82 9.38
N LYS A 28 -31.61 38.12 10.30
CA LYS A 28 -31.75 37.55 11.65
C LYS A 28 -31.73 36.00 11.64
N PRO A 29 -31.19 35.36 12.68
CA PRO A 29 -31.31 33.92 12.85
C PRO A 29 -32.76 33.59 13.27
N GLN A 30 -33.52 32.95 12.39
CA GLN A 30 -34.77 32.30 12.82
C GLN A 30 -34.41 31.03 13.60
N LYS A 31 -34.77 31.02 14.89
CA LYS A 31 -34.73 29.86 15.77
C LYS A 31 -35.55 28.73 15.11
N LYS A 32 -34.88 27.66 14.66
CA LYS A 32 -35.57 26.40 14.36
C LYS A 32 -36.01 25.80 15.69
N LYS A 33 -37.32 25.88 15.95
CA LYS A 33 -37.98 25.13 17.02
C LYS A 33 -37.79 23.64 16.73
N VAL A 34 -37.27 22.92 17.72
CA VAL A 34 -37.43 21.47 17.82
C VAL A 34 -38.92 21.23 18.02
N VAL A 35 -39.56 20.61 17.04
CA VAL A 35 -40.91 20.07 17.16
C VAL A 35 -40.76 18.57 17.01
N GLN A 36 -40.94 17.86 18.12
CA GLN A 36 -41.30 16.45 18.12
C GLN A 36 -42.69 16.35 17.51
N ASN A 37 -42.84 15.62 16.41
CA ASN A 37 -44.14 15.10 15.99
C ASN A 37 -44.04 13.58 15.99
N LYS A 38 -44.65 13.02 17.03
CA LYS A 38 -45.33 11.72 16.97
C LYS A 38 -46.61 11.89 16.14
N ASP A 39 -47.02 10.76 15.58
CA ASP A 39 -48.36 10.43 15.07
C ASP A 39 -48.77 11.10 13.74
N LEU A 40 -49.02 10.23 12.76
CA LEU A 40 -50.19 10.15 11.86
C LEU A 40 -49.87 9.17 10.70
N ASP A 41 -50.24 7.90 10.92
CA ASP A 41 -51.19 7.09 10.15
C ASP A 41 -50.97 6.94 8.63
N GLU A 42 -50.73 5.71 8.15
CA GLU A 42 -51.76 4.77 7.64
C GLU A 42 -52.58 5.37 6.49
N GLU A 43 -52.30 4.93 5.26
CA GLU A 43 -53.30 4.56 4.25
C GLU A 43 -52.64 4.07 2.95
N ILE A 44 -53.38 3.21 2.23
CA ILE A 44 -53.14 2.67 0.88
C ILE A 44 -52.44 1.29 0.82
N LEU A 45 -53.20 0.23 1.13
CA LEU A 45 -53.72 -0.73 0.12
C LEU A 45 -54.42 -1.91 0.84
N SER A 46 -55.73 -1.77 1.04
CA SER A 46 -56.63 -2.87 1.37
C SER A 46 -57.86 -2.75 0.48
N ASP A 47 -57.94 -3.64 -0.52
CA ASP A 47 -59.11 -4.10 -1.29
C ASP A 47 -58.48 -5.25 -2.11
N GLU A 48 -58.82 -6.54 -2.04
CA GLU A 48 -60.11 -7.21 -1.98
C GLU A 48 -59.89 -8.59 -1.29
N ILE A 49 -60.69 -9.00 -0.30
CA ILE A 49 -61.09 -10.41 -0.11
C ILE A 49 -62.49 -10.42 0.49
N ASP A 50 -63.45 -10.88 -0.31
CA ASP A 50 -64.83 -11.10 0.07
C ASP A 50 -65.01 -12.18 1.14
N SER A 51 -66.04 -11.96 1.95
CA SER A 51 -66.56 -12.76 3.05
C SER A 51 -67.04 -14.16 2.65
N VAL A 52 -66.70 -15.18 3.46
CA VAL A 52 -67.64 -16.24 3.87
C VAL A 52 -67.37 -16.61 5.33
N SER A 53 -68.39 -16.40 6.16
CA SER A 53 -68.43 -16.74 7.58
C SER A 53 -68.71 -18.22 7.84
N GLY A 54 -68.02 -18.78 8.82
CA GLY A 54 -68.60 -19.71 9.80
C GLY A 54 -68.44 -21.20 9.52
N MET A 55 -67.55 -21.84 10.27
CA MET A 55 -67.89 -23.02 11.07
C MET A 55 -66.75 -23.35 12.05
N SER A 56 -67.13 -23.51 13.31
CA SER A 56 -66.35 -24.02 14.44
C SER A 56 -65.75 -25.40 14.15
N ASN A 57 -64.53 -25.66 14.63
CA ASN A 57 -64.27 -26.79 15.51
C ASN A 57 -62.85 -26.78 16.11
N GLU A 58 -62.82 -27.30 17.33
CA GLU A 58 -61.71 -27.54 18.24
C GLU A 58 -60.55 -28.33 17.59
N GLY A 59 -59.34 -28.14 18.12
CA GLY A 59 -58.24 -29.06 17.89
C GLY A 59 -56.89 -28.39 18.10
N GLY A 60 -56.31 -28.63 19.27
CA GLY A 60 -55.05 -28.02 19.69
C GLY A 60 -53.89 -28.28 18.74
N ILE A 61 -53.06 -27.26 18.57
CA ILE A 61 -51.67 -27.39 18.13
C ILE A 61 -50.84 -26.45 19.01
N GLU A 62 -50.16 -27.11 19.94
CA GLU A 62 -48.93 -26.74 20.65
C GLU A 62 -48.44 -25.29 20.51
N ASP A 63 -48.33 -24.66 21.68
CA ASP A 63 -47.34 -23.66 22.03
C ASP A 63 -45.95 -24.04 21.51
N ARG A 64 -45.65 -23.71 20.25
CA ARG A 64 -44.29 -23.40 19.85
C ARG A 64 -44.11 -21.91 20.05
N LEU A 65 -43.67 -21.58 21.26
CA LEU A 65 -42.90 -20.38 21.55
C LEU A 65 -41.84 -20.24 20.44
N ILE A 66 -42.17 -19.44 19.43
CA ILE A 66 -41.19 -18.90 18.50
C ILE A 66 -40.32 -18.02 19.38
N GLU A 67 -39.10 -18.46 19.66
CA GLU A 67 -38.04 -17.57 20.10
C GLU A 67 -37.95 -16.48 19.03
N ILE A 68 -38.54 -15.32 19.35
CA ILE A 68 -38.33 -14.09 18.61
C ILE A 68 -36.88 -13.72 18.92
N ASP A 69 -35.96 -14.28 18.14
CA ASP A 69 -34.64 -13.70 18.01
C ASP A 69 -34.88 -12.25 17.55
N ASP A 70 -34.58 -11.29 18.42
CA ASP A 70 -34.49 -9.88 18.09
C ASP A 70 -33.41 -9.70 17.01
N GLU A 71 -33.74 -10.03 15.77
CA GLU A 71 -32.86 -9.86 14.63
C GLU A 71 -32.63 -8.36 14.46
N THR A 72 -31.39 -7.96 14.73
CA THR A 72 -30.93 -6.58 14.53
C THR A 72 -31.27 -6.11 13.12
N GLU A 73 -31.65 -4.84 12.97
CA GLU A 73 -32.01 -4.26 11.67
C GLU A 73 -30.94 -4.51 10.58
N ASP A 74 -29.67 -4.58 10.98
CA ASP A 74 -28.55 -4.86 10.10
C ASP A 74 -28.63 -6.26 9.47
N LYS A 75 -29.04 -7.28 10.22
CA LYS A 75 -29.23 -8.64 9.69
C LYS A 75 -30.36 -8.67 8.66
N LYS A 76 -31.47 -7.96 8.93
CA LYS A 76 -32.59 -7.81 7.98
C LYS A 76 -32.15 -7.14 6.68
N ARG A 77 -31.36 -6.06 6.77
CA ARG A 77 -30.78 -5.37 5.61
C ARG A 77 -29.85 -6.28 4.79
N ILE A 78 -29.00 -7.07 5.45
CA ILE A 78 -28.13 -8.04 4.78
C ILE A 78 -28.96 -9.11 4.04
N ARG A 79 -30.00 -9.64 4.67
CA ARG A 79 -30.91 -10.63 4.06
C ARG A 79 -31.62 -10.08 2.84
N LEU A 80 -32.17 -8.86 2.94
CA LEU A 80 -32.82 -8.19 1.81
C LEU A 80 -31.84 -7.94 0.67
N ALA A 81 -30.61 -7.50 0.97
CA ALA A 81 -29.57 -7.30 -0.04
C ALA A 81 -29.19 -8.62 -0.74
N GLN A 82 -29.12 -9.73 0.01
CA GLN A 82 -28.88 -11.07 -0.56
C GLN A 82 -30.03 -11.51 -1.48
N GLN A 83 -31.29 -11.27 -1.09
CA GLN A 83 -32.45 -11.57 -1.93
C GLN A 83 -32.46 -10.74 -3.22
N ILE A 84 -32.17 -9.44 -3.13
CA ILE A 84 -32.04 -8.58 -4.32
C ILE A 84 -30.92 -9.07 -5.23
N LEU A 85 -29.78 -9.49 -4.66
CA LEU A 85 -28.67 -10.04 -5.43
C LEU A 85 -29.06 -11.36 -6.13
N GLN A 86 -29.80 -12.25 -5.44
CA GLN A 86 -30.31 -13.49 -6.03
C GLN A 86 -31.30 -13.21 -7.16
N LYS A 87 -32.23 -12.27 -6.96
CA LYS A 87 -33.18 -11.84 -7.99
C LYS A 87 -32.45 -11.27 -9.21
N ALA A 88 -31.48 -10.37 -9.00
CA ALA A 88 -30.67 -9.82 -10.09
C ALA A 88 -29.87 -10.89 -10.86
N LYS A 89 -29.36 -11.92 -10.16
CA LYS A 89 -28.71 -13.07 -10.80
C LYS A 89 -29.69 -13.88 -11.67
N LEU A 90 -30.88 -14.15 -11.16
CA LEU A 90 -31.94 -14.85 -11.88
C LEU A 90 -32.40 -14.05 -13.11
N ASP A 91 -32.58 -12.74 -12.97
CA ASP A 91 -32.99 -11.85 -14.08
C ASP A 91 -31.88 -11.75 -15.14
N SER A 92 -30.60 -11.72 -14.73
CA SER A 92 -29.46 -11.79 -15.67
C SER A 92 -29.42 -13.13 -16.41
N GLN A 93 -29.71 -14.23 -15.74
CA GLN A 93 -29.80 -15.56 -16.37
C GLN A 93 -30.97 -15.65 -17.33
N LYS A 94 -32.16 -15.16 -16.95
CA LYS A 94 -33.34 -15.10 -17.81
C LYS A 94 -33.09 -14.23 -19.05
N GLY A 95 -32.50 -13.04 -18.88
CA GLY A 95 -32.13 -12.17 -19.99
C GLY A 95 -31.08 -12.76 -20.93
N LYS A 96 -30.18 -13.62 -20.42
CA LYS A 96 -29.24 -14.40 -21.25
C LYS A 96 -29.95 -15.51 -22.02
N SER A 97 -30.87 -16.23 -21.39
CA SER A 97 -31.69 -17.25 -22.05
C SER A 97 -32.60 -16.64 -23.13
N GLN A 98 -33.23 -15.50 -22.85
CA GLN A 98 -34.09 -14.79 -23.80
C GLN A 98 -33.28 -14.30 -25.02
N LYS A 99 -32.13 -13.64 -24.80
CA LYS A 99 -31.23 -13.20 -25.89
C LYS A 99 -30.65 -14.38 -26.70
N PHE A 100 -30.48 -15.54 -26.09
CA PHE A 100 -30.05 -16.76 -26.78
C PHE A 100 -31.18 -17.34 -27.65
N ILE A 101 -32.41 -17.35 -27.14
CA ILE A 101 -33.61 -17.78 -27.89
C ILE A 101 -33.88 -16.84 -29.07
N ASP A 102 -33.83 -15.52 -28.87
CA ASP A 102 -34.02 -14.53 -29.95
C ASP A 102 -32.94 -14.67 -31.04
N LYS A 103 -31.72 -15.09 -30.67
CA LYS A 103 -30.63 -15.32 -31.62
C LYS A 103 -30.84 -16.59 -32.45
N ILE A 104 -31.36 -17.67 -31.84
CA ILE A 104 -31.74 -18.90 -32.56
C ILE A 104 -32.91 -18.64 -33.51
N GLN A 105 -33.90 -17.86 -33.07
CA GLN A 105 -35.06 -17.52 -33.90
C GLN A 105 -34.69 -16.60 -35.07
N ASN A 106 -33.74 -15.68 -34.90
CA ASN A 106 -33.24 -14.84 -35.98
C ASN A 106 -32.25 -15.54 -36.93
N THR A 107 -31.65 -16.67 -36.56
CA THR A 107 -30.89 -17.53 -37.48
C THR A 107 -31.74 -18.57 -38.20
N GLY A 108 -33.00 -18.76 -37.78
CA GLY A 108 -33.93 -19.73 -38.37
C GLY A 108 -34.69 -19.26 -39.60
N ASN A 109 -34.55 -17.99 -40.00
CA ASN A 109 -35.17 -17.41 -41.19
C ASN A 109 -34.12 -16.70 -42.03
N ASN A 110 -33.33 -17.46 -42.78
CA ASN A 110 -32.75 -17.02 -44.06
C ASN A 110 -32.40 -18.27 -44.88
N ASP A 111 -33.23 -18.47 -45.89
CA ASP A 111 -33.10 -19.17 -47.17
C ASP A 111 -31.99 -20.20 -47.41
N VAL A 112 -32.48 -21.32 -47.94
CA VAL A 112 -31.81 -22.38 -48.68
C VAL A 112 -30.96 -21.80 -49.82
N SER A 113 -29.66 -22.10 -49.82
CA SER A 113 -28.91 -22.47 -51.03
C SER A 113 -27.55 -23.06 -50.65
N ASP A 114 -27.38 -24.33 -51.03
CA ASP A 114 -26.17 -25.08 -51.36
C ASP A 114 -24.81 -24.43 -51.07
N ASP A 115 -23.98 -25.09 -50.26
CA ASP A 115 -22.59 -25.35 -50.63
C ASP A 115 -21.97 -26.46 -49.78
N GLU A 116 -21.47 -27.48 -50.46
CA GLU A 116 -20.68 -28.56 -49.89
C GLU A 116 -19.31 -28.06 -49.43
N SER A 117 -18.84 -28.51 -48.27
CA SER A 117 -17.52 -29.15 -48.14
C SER A 117 -17.10 -29.42 -46.69
N PHE A 118 -16.47 -30.58 -46.56
CA PHE A 118 -15.53 -31.00 -45.51
C PHE A 118 -16.09 -31.53 -44.18
N ASP A 119 -16.47 -32.80 -44.28
CA ASP A 119 -16.33 -33.87 -43.29
C ASP A 119 -14.91 -33.91 -42.70
N ASP A 120 -14.81 -33.75 -41.38
CA ASP A 120 -13.71 -34.29 -40.57
C ASP A 120 -14.32 -34.89 -39.30
N GLY A 121 -14.37 -36.21 -39.27
CA GLY A 121 -15.09 -37.04 -38.33
C GLY A 121 -14.72 -36.91 -36.85
N GLU A 122 -15.78 -37.04 -36.06
CA GLU A 122 -15.90 -37.64 -34.73
C GLU A 122 -14.67 -37.75 -33.81
N ASP A 123 -14.81 -37.17 -32.61
CA ASP A 123 -14.50 -37.89 -31.37
C ASP A 123 -15.74 -37.89 -30.46
N HIS A 124 -16.47 -39.00 -30.51
CA HIS A 124 -17.55 -39.33 -29.61
C HIS A 124 -16.99 -39.72 -28.22
N HIS A 125 -17.01 -38.79 -27.27
CA HIS A 125 -17.08 -39.15 -25.85
C HIS A 125 -18.31 -38.52 -25.20
N LYS A 126 -19.36 -39.34 -25.08
CA LYS A 126 -20.47 -39.12 -24.16
C LYS A 126 -19.95 -39.23 -22.73
N SER A 127 -19.87 -38.11 -22.03
CA SER A 127 -19.99 -38.06 -20.58
C SER A 127 -21.19 -37.18 -20.25
N GLU A 128 -22.26 -37.79 -19.79
CA GLU A 128 -23.41 -37.12 -19.18
C GLU A 128 -22.96 -36.39 -17.91
N GLY A 129 -23.49 -35.17 -17.70
CA GLY A 129 -23.45 -34.52 -16.38
C GLY A 129 -22.65 -33.24 -16.25
N ASP A 130 -22.71 -32.32 -17.21
CA ASP A 130 -22.77 -30.88 -16.90
C ASP A 130 -23.27 -30.14 -18.15
N SER A 131 -24.36 -29.40 -18.00
CA SER A 131 -24.95 -28.61 -19.08
C SER A 131 -23.94 -27.58 -19.57
N PHE A 132 -23.29 -27.86 -20.70
CA PHE A 132 -22.37 -26.94 -21.37
C PHE A 132 -23.15 -25.76 -21.92
N GLN A 133 -23.36 -24.74 -21.09
CA GLN A 133 -23.98 -23.50 -21.50
C GLN A 133 -22.87 -22.54 -21.95
N GLY A 134 -22.57 -22.59 -23.26
CA GLY A 134 -21.64 -21.67 -23.90
C GLY A 134 -22.13 -20.23 -23.79
N VAL A 135 -21.68 -19.51 -22.76
CA VAL A 135 -21.97 -18.08 -22.60
C VAL A 135 -21.02 -17.29 -23.52
N ILE A 136 -21.48 -17.00 -24.74
CA ILE A 136 -20.77 -16.11 -25.67
C ILE A 136 -21.44 -14.72 -25.63
N TYR A 137 -20.74 -13.74 -25.07
CA TYR A 137 -21.17 -12.33 -25.10
C TYR A 137 -20.83 -11.73 -26.47
N ALA A 138 -21.85 -11.32 -27.23
CA ALA A 138 -21.69 -10.90 -28.63
C ALA A 138 -20.95 -9.56 -28.83
N GLU A 139 -20.92 -8.67 -27.86
CA GLU A 139 -20.16 -7.41 -27.92
C GLU A 139 -18.70 -7.56 -27.46
N SER A 140 -18.37 -8.68 -26.82
CA SER A 140 -17.05 -8.87 -26.21
C SER A 140 -16.11 -9.70 -27.06
N THR A 141 -16.54 -10.41 -28.11
CA THR A 141 -15.69 -11.43 -28.77
C THR A 141 -14.43 -10.88 -29.43
N HIS A 142 -14.49 -9.72 -30.11
CA HIS A 142 -13.32 -9.15 -30.79
C HIS A 142 -12.37 -8.41 -29.84
N THR A 143 -12.90 -7.70 -28.84
CA THR A 143 -12.10 -7.11 -27.78
C THR A 143 -11.57 -8.18 -26.84
N ASP A 144 -12.30 -9.26 -26.58
CA ASP A 144 -11.92 -10.35 -25.67
C ASP A 144 -10.85 -11.24 -26.26
N ALA A 145 -10.80 -11.47 -27.58
CA ALA A 145 -9.74 -12.27 -28.17
C ALA A 145 -8.39 -11.54 -28.10
N ILE A 146 -8.37 -10.25 -28.49
CA ILE A 146 -7.18 -9.39 -28.40
C ILE A 146 -6.83 -9.11 -26.94
N THR A 147 -7.80 -8.79 -26.08
CA THR A 147 -7.53 -8.57 -24.66
C THR A 147 -7.18 -9.85 -23.93
N LYS A 148 -7.72 -11.04 -24.26
CA LYS A 148 -7.24 -12.31 -23.71
C LYS A 148 -5.86 -12.67 -24.23
N ALA A 149 -5.54 -12.43 -25.50
CA ALA A 149 -4.21 -12.65 -26.04
C ALA A 149 -3.19 -11.70 -25.37
N LEU A 150 -3.53 -10.41 -25.27
CA LEU A 150 -2.74 -9.40 -24.59
C LEU A 150 -2.68 -9.65 -23.08
N GLN A 151 -3.75 -10.12 -22.46
CA GLN A 151 -3.82 -10.47 -21.04
C GLN A 151 -3.04 -11.75 -20.77
N ASN A 152 -2.99 -12.70 -21.70
CA ASN A 152 -2.16 -13.91 -21.63
C ASN A 152 -0.68 -13.57 -21.87
N GLU A 153 -0.36 -12.64 -22.77
CA GLU A 153 1.00 -12.10 -22.92
C GLU A 153 1.41 -11.27 -21.70
N ILE A 154 0.50 -10.47 -21.15
CA ILE A 154 0.70 -9.71 -19.91
C ILE A 154 0.76 -10.65 -18.72
N LEU A 155 0.01 -11.76 -18.67
CA LEU A 155 0.11 -12.78 -17.63
C LEU A 155 1.42 -13.56 -17.77
N LYS A 156 1.89 -13.84 -18.98
CA LYS A 156 3.24 -14.38 -19.24
C LYS A 156 4.34 -13.39 -18.87
N LYS A 157 4.15 -12.09 -19.12
CA LYS A 157 5.05 -11.00 -18.69
C LYS A 157 4.89 -10.65 -17.21
N ARG A 158 3.75 -10.91 -16.56
CA ARG A 158 3.48 -10.72 -15.11
C ARG A 158 3.89 -11.95 -14.31
N GLN A 159 3.92 -13.12 -14.94
CA GLN A 159 4.84 -14.22 -14.65
C GLN A 159 6.30 -13.83 -14.99
N LEU A 160 6.68 -12.57 -14.75
CA LEU A 160 8.00 -12.26 -14.22
C LEU A 160 8.12 -13.09 -12.95
N GLN A 161 8.72 -14.27 -13.13
CA GLN A 161 8.72 -15.44 -12.26
C GLN A 161 8.60 -15.08 -10.78
N TYR A 162 7.51 -15.50 -10.13
CA TYR A 162 7.44 -15.43 -8.67
C TYR A 162 8.53 -16.36 -8.13
N THR A 163 9.57 -15.78 -7.54
CA THR A 163 10.75 -16.53 -7.12
C THR A 163 10.62 -16.99 -5.68
N LEU A 164 10.80 -18.28 -5.47
CA LEU A 164 10.77 -18.91 -4.15
C LEU A 164 12.18 -18.91 -3.53
N TYR A 165 12.41 -18.01 -2.58
CA TYR A 165 13.66 -17.88 -1.84
C TYR A 165 13.55 -18.34 -0.38
N ALA A 166 12.35 -18.29 0.21
CA ALA A 166 12.18 -18.53 1.64
C ALA A 166 12.76 -19.87 2.11
N ASP A 167 12.52 -20.96 1.36
CA ASP A 167 13.03 -22.29 1.72
C ASP A 167 14.54 -22.40 1.59
N LYS A 168 15.15 -21.72 0.60
CA LYS A 168 16.61 -21.67 0.43
C LYS A 168 17.26 -20.91 1.59
N VAL A 169 16.70 -19.75 1.93
CA VAL A 169 17.16 -18.92 3.04
C VAL A 169 17.01 -19.66 4.37
N GLN A 170 15.90 -20.36 4.59
CA GLN A 170 15.69 -21.17 5.79
C GLN A 170 16.70 -22.32 5.91
N LYS A 171 16.97 -23.04 4.80
CA LYS A 171 17.99 -24.09 4.79
C LYS A 171 19.38 -23.54 5.09
N TYR A 172 19.73 -22.40 4.51
CA TYR A 172 21.00 -21.73 4.78
C TYR A 172 21.11 -21.28 6.25
N TRP A 173 20.02 -20.71 6.79
CA TRP A 173 19.90 -20.32 8.20
C TRP A 173 20.13 -21.50 9.14
N ASN A 174 19.49 -22.63 8.87
CA ASN A 174 19.66 -23.83 9.69
C ASN A 174 21.07 -24.43 9.58
N LYS A 175 21.74 -24.29 8.42
CA LYS A 175 23.08 -24.83 8.18
C LYS A 175 24.19 -24.02 8.85
N ILE A 176 24.09 -22.70 8.86
CA ILE A 176 25.10 -21.81 9.45
C ILE A 176 24.85 -21.56 10.94
N GLY A 177 23.62 -21.75 11.41
CA GLY A 177 23.24 -21.40 12.78
C GLY A 177 23.19 -19.88 12.96
N GLN A 178 23.36 -19.39 14.20
CA GLN A 178 23.29 -17.95 14.50
C GLN A 178 24.55 -17.16 14.08
N THR A 179 25.59 -17.81 13.54
CA THR A 179 26.89 -17.20 13.21
C THR A 179 26.91 -16.59 11.81
N PHE A 180 26.12 -15.54 11.58
CA PHE A 180 26.23 -14.75 10.36
C PHE A 180 27.53 -13.96 10.34
N GLN A 181 28.23 -13.93 9.20
CA GLN A 181 29.29 -12.95 8.95
C GLN A 181 28.64 -11.56 8.88
N GLN A 182 28.64 -10.87 10.02
CA GLN A 182 28.04 -9.56 10.18
C GLN A 182 29.07 -8.47 9.92
N ASN A 183 28.72 -7.55 9.04
CA ASN A 183 29.51 -6.37 8.77
C ASN A 183 28.80 -5.10 9.26
N THR A 184 29.57 -4.16 9.81
CA THR A 184 29.05 -2.87 10.28
C THR A 184 29.61 -1.71 9.45
N LEU A 185 28.75 -0.75 9.12
CA LEU A 185 29.10 0.48 8.40
C LEU A 185 28.82 1.66 9.32
N LYS A 186 29.88 2.36 9.73
CA LYS A 186 29.81 3.48 10.70
C LYS A 186 30.10 4.78 10.01
N GLY A 187 29.20 5.76 10.14
CA GLY A 187 29.44 7.03 9.48
C GLY A 187 28.48 8.18 9.70
N HIS A 188 27.22 7.92 10.05
CA HIS A 188 26.25 8.95 10.38
C HIS A 188 26.39 9.41 11.83
N THR A 189 26.06 10.67 12.10
CA THR A 189 26.08 11.24 13.46
C THR A 189 24.73 11.07 14.15
N ARG A 190 23.63 11.20 13.40
CA ARG A 190 22.25 11.00 13.88
C ARG A 190 21.64 9.71 13.33
N CYS A 191 20.39 9.44 13.73
CA CYS A 191 19.70 8.23 13.33
C CYS A 191 19.52 8.14 11.80
N ILE A 192 19.81 6.96 11.28
CA ILE A 192 19.55 6.57 9.89
C ILE A 192 18.04 6.37 9.74
N THR A 193 17.47 7.02 8.73
CA THR A 193 16.02 7.03 8.47
C THR A 193 15.64 6.09 7.34
N SER A 194 16.48 5.99 6.31
CA SER A 194 16.22 5.15 5.14
C SER A 194 17.50 4.58 4.54
N LEU A 195 17.36 3.39 3.95
CA LEU A 195 18.40 2.63 3.27
C LEU A 195 17.90 2.21 1.89
N GLU A 196 18.80 2.14 0.93
CA GLU A 196 18.44 1.62 -0.39
C GLU A 196 19.64 1.05 -1.13
N PHE A 197 19.45 -0.16 -1.68
CA PHE A 197 20.45 -0.76 -2.55
C PHE A 197 20.39 -0.12 -3.93
N CYS A 198 21.56 0.08 -4.52
CA CYS A 198 21.65 0.32 -5.94
C CYS A 198 21.22 -0.95 -6.68
N PRO A 199 20.45 -0.85 -7.78
CA PRO A 199 20.01 -2.01 -8.55
C PRO A 199 21.16 -2.90 -9.09
N ASN A 200 22.37 -2.36 -9.19
CA ASN A 200 23.55 -3.13 -9.57
C ASN A 200 24.10 -4.04 -8.44
N GLY A 201 23.55 -3.96 -7.22
CA GLY A 201 23.97 -4.76 -6.06
C GLY A 201 25.31 -4.35 -5.42
N GLN A 202 26.03 -3.41 -6.03
CA GLN A 202 27.40 -3.04 -5.62
C GLN A 202 27.41 -1.98 -4.51
N TYR A 203 26.45 -1.05 -4.56
CA TYR A 203 26.40 0.10 -3.66
C TYR A 203 25.16 0.07 -2.76
N LEU A 204 25.33 0.51 -1.52
CA LEU A 204 24.25 0.80 -0.58
C LEU A 204 24.25 2.30 -0.30
N TYR A 205 23.09 2.94 -0.34
CA TYR A 205 22.91 4.33 0.06
C TYR A 205 22.20 4.40 1.40
N SER A 206 22.63 5.34 2.24
CA SER A 206 22.00 5.62 3.53
C SER A 206 21.73 7.09 3.73
N ALA A 207 20.54 7.39 4.25
CA ALA A 207 20.08 8.73 4.60
C ALA A 207 19.83 8.83 6.12
N SER A 208 20.06 10.02 6.67
CA SER A 208 20.01 10.25 8.11
C SER A 208 19.42 11.60 8.48
N LYS A 209 19.00 11.72 9.74
CA LYS A 209 18.56 12.98 10.36
C LYS A 209 19.66 14.04 10.47
N ASP A 210 20.91 13.67 10.21
CA ASP A 210 22.03 14.63 10.09
C ASP A 210 22.12 15.29 8.70
N ALA A 211 21.11 15.11 7.85
CA ALA A 211 21.05 15.62 6.49
C ALA A 211 22.18 15.15 5.57
N SER A 212 22.93 14.10 5.95
CA SER A 212 23.95 13.48 5.12
C SER A 212 23.41 12.27 4.35
N ILE A 213 23.98 12.05 3.17
CA ILE A 213 23.72 10.88 2.33
C ILE A 213 25.07 10.23 2.05
N ILE A 214 25.18 8.94 2.39
CA ILE A 214 26.42 8.19 2.26
C ILE A 214 26.19 7.02 1.29
N ARG A 215 27.13 6.87 0.33
CA ARG A 215 27.29 5.70 -0.52
C ARG A 215 28.34 4.78 0.09
N TRP A 216 28.00 3.50 0.17
CA TRP A 216 28.84 2.44 0.67
C TRP A 216 29.13 1.44 -0.44
N ASP A 217 30.40 1.21 -0.73
CA ASP A 217 30.81 0.13 -1.63
C ASP A 217 30.87 -1.21 -0.87
N LEU A 218 30.16 -2.21 -1.37
CA LEU A 218 30.07 -3.55 -0.79
C LEU A 218 30.95 -4.59 -1.52
N THR A 219 31.58 -4.21 -2.64
CA THR A 219 32.34 -5.13 -3.50
C THR A 219 33.75 -5.43 -2.99
N GLN A 220 34.36 -4.53 -2.20
CA GLN A 220 35.75 -4.67 -1.75
C GLN A 220 35.87 -5.35 -0.39
N THR A 221 36.74 -6.37 -0.33
CA THR A 221 37.03 -7.17 0.87
C THR A 221 37.88 -6.41 1.90
N GLU A 222 37.27 -6.25 3.08
CA GLU A 222 37.81 -6.09 4.44
C GLU A 222 38.76 -4.95 4.83
N LYS A 223 39.60 -4.35 3.97
CA LYS A 223 40.59 -3.35 4.46
C LYS A 223 40.33 -1.88 4.11
N SER A 224 39.38 -1.59 3.23
CA SER A 224 38.86 -0.22 3.09
C SER A 224 37.51 -0.24 2.37
N LYS A 225 36.42 -0.47 3.12
CA LYS A 225 35.08 -0.16 2.59
C LYS A 225 35.05 1.34 2.35
N GLN A 226 35.11 1.75 1.08
CA GLN A 226 35.16 3.16 0.75
C GLN A 226 33.80 3.78 1.06
N LYS A 227 33.83 4.67 2.05
CA LYS A 227 32.71 5.50 2.44
C LYS A 227 32.78 6.78 1.62
N GLU A 228 31.86 6.93 0.70
CA GLU A 228 31.76 8.14 -0.10
C GLU A 228 30.53 8.93 0.33
N PHE A 229 30.75 10.18 0.72
CA PHE A 229 29.64 11.07 1.00
C PHE A 229 29.13 11.63 -0.32
N LEU A 230 27.87 11.34 -0.64
CA LEU A 230 27.17 12.11 -1.67
C LEU A 230 26.96 13.54 -1.15
N VAL A 231 26.63 13.68 0.14
CA VAL A 231 26.41 14.96 0.82
C VAL A 231 26.80 14.86 2.29
N ARG A 232 27.43 15.91 2.82
CA ARG A 232 27.66 16.09 4.26
C ARG A 232 26.77 17.19 4.82
N GLU A 233 26.54 17.14 6.13
CA GLU A 233 25.85 18.21 6.85
C GLU A 233 26.49 19.59 6.54
N LYS A 234 25.65 20.62 6.41
CA LYS A 234 26.06 22.03 6.20
C LYS A 234 26.75 22.36 4.87
N THR A 235 26.73 21.46 3.88
CA THR A 235 27.06 21.87 2.50
C THR A 235 25.90 22.65 1.89
N THR A 236 26.16 23.47 0.86
CA THR A 236 25.12 24.22 0.13
C THR A 236 24.05 23.29 -0.45
N ASP A 237 24.47 22.10 -0.85
CA ASP A 237 23.62 21.11 -1.49
C ASP A 237 22.92 20.19 -0.48
N ALA A 238 23.24 20.28 0.82
CA ALA A 238 22.55 19.53 1.85
C ALA A 238 21.10 19.99 2.03
N HIS A 239 20.27 19.07 2.53
CA HIS A 239 18.97 19.45 3.06
C HIS A 239 19.15 20.36 4.28
N LYS A 240 18.20 21.28 4.49
CA LYS A 240 18.24 22.23 5.61
C LYS A 240 17.79 21.58 6.92
N ASP A 241 17.14 20.43 6.85
CA ASP A 241 16.61 19.67 7.97
C ASP A 241 16.74 18.16 7.69
N GLU A 242 16.28 17.35 8.63
CA GLU A 242 16.32 15.89 8.65
C GLU A 242 15.83 15.25 7.34
N ILE A 243 16.60 14.31 6.77
CA ILE A 243 16.15 13.49 5.64
C ILE A 243 15.33 12.33 6.20
N LEU A 244 14.09 12.16 5.73
CA LEU A 244 13.15 11.16 6.25
C LEU A 244 13.03 9.93 5.36
N SER A 245 13.21 10.09 4.05
CA SER A 245 13.04 9.00 3.09
C SER A 245 13.88 9.21 1.83
N MET A 246 14.22 8.12 1.16
CA MET A 246 15.05 8.08 -0.03
C MET A 246 14.51 7.02 -1.01
N SER A 247 14.63 7.30 -2.31
CA SER A 247 14.35 6.31 -3.35
C SER A 247 15.38 6.37 -4.50
N ILE A 248 15.74 5.22 -5.08
CA ILE A 248 16.62 5.06 -6.22
C ILE A 248 15.77 4.50 -7.35
N ASN A 249 15.98 5.04 -8.54
CA ASN A 249 15.33 4.54 -9.75
C ASN A 249 15.88 3.14 -10.12
N HIS A 250 15.06 2.27 -10.70
CA HIS A 250 15.41 0.91 -11.13
C HIS A 250 16.62 0.83 -12.07
N LEU A 251 16.90 1.89 -12.83
CA LEU A 251 18.11 1.96 -13.66
C LEU A 251 19.38 2.39 -12.89
N GLY A 252 19.27 2.73 -11.61
CA GLY A 252 20.39 3.14 -10.76
C GLY A 252 21.02 4.49 -11.12
N ARG A 253 20.36 5.29 -11.96
CA ARG A 253 20.88 6.59 -12.43
C ARG A 253 20.56 7.74 -11.47
N TYR A 254 19.35 7.74 -10.92
CA TYR A 254 18.82 8.84 -10.11
C TYR A 254 18.50 8.36 -8.70
N LEU A 255 18.79 9.23 -7.74
CA LEU A 255 18.39 9.09 -6.35
C LEU A 255 17.60 10.33 -5.94
N VAL A 256 16.48 10.14 -5.26
CA VAL A 256 15.66 11.22 -4.72
C VAL A 256 15.64 11.14 -3.21
N THR A 257 15.75 12.28 -2.55
CA THR A 257 15.65 12.40 -1.09
C THR A 257 14.54 13.35 -0.70
N ALA A 258 13.79 12.95 0.32
CA ALA A 258 12.70 13.70 0.91
C ALA A 258 13.07 14.12 2.34
N SER A 259 12.83 15.38 2.67
CA SER A 259 13.22 15.97 3.96
C SER A 259 12.07 16.66 4.67
N LYS A 260 12.26 16.81 5.97
CA LYS A 260 11.44 17.65 6.85
C LYS A 260 11.47 19.13 6.49
N ASP A 261 12.49 19.56 5.73
CA ASP A 261 12.59 20.92 5.17
C ASP A 261 11.60 21.20 4.02
N LYS A 262 10.73 20.22 3.70
CA LYS A 262 9.66 20.29 2.68
C LYS A 262 10.17 20.28 1.24
N SER A 263 11.47 20.05 1.04
CA SER A 263 12.09 19.95 -0.27
C SER A 263 12.38 18.50 -0.66
N ILE A 264 12.42 18.27 -1.97
CA ILE A 264 12.85 17.01 -2.56
C ILE A 264 14.09 17.30 -3.38
N LYS A 265 15.17 16.56 -3.16
CA LYS A 265 16.39 16.72 -3.96
C LYS A 265 16.60 15.51 -4.85
N LEU A 266 16.95 15.78 -6.11
CA LEU A 266 17.27 14.80 -7.13
C LEU A 266 18.78 14.79 -7.39
N TRP A 267 19.38 13.62 -7.28
CA TRP A 267 20.81 13.39 -7.36
C TRP A 267 21.15 12.52 -8.57
N ASP A 268 22.24 12.87 -9.27
CA ASP A 268 22.84 12.02 -10.30
C ASP A 268 23.82 11.07 -9.63
N LEU A 269 23.56 9.77 -9.65
CA LEU A 269 24.46 8.78 -9.04
C LEU A 269 25.72 8.55 -9.88
N LYS A 270 25.71 8.89 -11.17
CA LYS A 270 26.91 8.78 -12.03
C LYS A 270 27.85 9.96 -11.80
N LYS A 271 27.30 11.16 -11.63
CA LYS A 271 28.09 12.38 -11.36
C LYS A 271 28.30 12.66 -9.87
N MET A 272 27.62 11.92 -9.00
CA MET A 272 27.62 12.10 -7.54
C MET A 272 27.32 13.55 -7.14
N GLY A 273 26.27 14.15 -7.72
CA GLY A 273 25.95 15.56 -7.54
C GLY A 273 24.46 15.88 -7.61
N LEU A 274 24.09 17.04 -7.05
CA LEU A 274 22.72 17.54 -7.08
C LEU A 274 22.34 17.97 -8.51
N ILE A 275 21.21 17.47 -9.00
CA ILE A 275 20.65 17.86 -10.30
C ILE A 275 19.57 18.92 -10.14
N GLN A 276 18.64 18.70 -9.22
CA GLN A 276 17.44 19.52 -9.09
C GLN A 276 16.96 19.54 -7.63
N ASN A 277 16.40 20.68 -7.24
CA ASN A 277 15.64 20.82 -6.01
C ASN A 277 14.17 21.10 -6.37
N PHE A 278 13.26 20.25 -5.89
CA PHE A 278 11.82 20.43 -6.06
C PHE A 278 11.21 21.00 -4.78
N ASN A 279 10.40 22.03 -4.96
CA ASN A 279 9.61 22.67 -3.92
C ASN A 279 8.14 22.64 -4.35
N GLY A 280 7.26 22.22 -3.44
CA GLY A 280 5.83 22.14 -3.74
C GLY A 280 4.97 21.67 -2.57
N HIS A 281 5.54 20.93 -1.62
CA HIS A 281 4.87 20.55 -0.39
C HIS A 281 4.82 21.69 0.63
N ARG A 282 3.75 21.70 1.43
CA ARG A 282 3.53 22.72 2.47
C ARG A 282 4.04 22.26 3.85
N GLN A 283 4.23 20.97 4.02
CA GLN A 283 4.62 20.29 5.26
C GLN A 283 5.76 19.29 5.00
N PRO A 284 6.37 18.72 6.05
CA PRO A 284 7.39 17.68 5.92
C PRO A 284 7.00 16.55 4.97
N ILE A 285 7.97 16.01 4.23
CA ILE A 285 7.76 14.90 3.31
C ILE A 285 8.21 13.62 4.03
N ASN A 286 7.26 12.76 4.34
CA ASN A 286 7.50 11.58 5.18
C ASN A 286 8.03 10.40 4.36
N ALA A 287 7.59 10.26 3.11
CA ALA A 287 7.97 9.12 2.27
C ALA A 287 8.08 9.50 0.79
N ILE A 288 9.00 8.84 0.07
CA ILE A 288 9.21 8.98 -1.37
C ILE A 288 9.48 7.61 -1.99
N LYS A 289 8.95 7.36 -3.20
CA LYS A 289 9.24 6.13 -3.95
C LYS A 289 9.17 6.32 -5.45
N PHE A 290 10.16 5.78 -6.17
CA PHE A 290 10.12 5.62 -7.63
C PHE A 290 9.14 4.51 -8.05
N GLY A 291 8.45 4.71 -9.16
CA GLY A 291 7.63 3.68 -9.81
C GLY A 291 8.50 2.57 -10.42
N ILE A 292 7.98 1.34 -10.49
CA ILE A 292 8.72 0.20 -11.04
C ILE A 292 9.06 0.41 -12.52
N ASN A 293 10.34 0.28 -12.89
CA ASN A 293 10.86 0.52 -14.24
C ASN A 293 10.48 1.89 -14.82
N SER A 294 10.31 2.90 -13.97
CA SER A 294 9.91 4.25 -14.37
C SER A 294 10.82 5.31 -13.76
N ASN A 295 10.92 6.45 -14.45
CA ASN A 295 11.60 7.64 -13.91
C ASN A 295 10.65 8.55 -13.12
N GLN A 296 9.38 8.14 -12.98
CA GLN A 296 8.39 8.86 -12.20
C GLN A 296 8.46 8.44 -10.74
N PHE A 297 8.24 9.38 -9.84
CA PHE A 297 8.22 9.10 -8.41
C PHE A 297 7.07 9.83 -7.72
N CYS A 298 6.61 9.24 -6.63
CA CYS A 298 5.59 9.82 -5.78
C CYS A 298 6.16 10.21 -4.42
N THR A 299 5.56 11.25 -3.85
CA THR A 299 5.91 11.81 -2.56
C THR A 299 4.68 11.93 -1.69
N ALA A 300 4.83 11.54 -0.43
CA ALA A 300 3.79 11.58 0.58
C ALA A 300 4.21 12.54 1.69
N SER A 301 3.38 13.56 1.96
CA SER A 301 3.69 14.59 2.94
C SER A 301 2.62 14.69 4.03
N SER A 302 3.02 15.18 5.21
CA SER A 302 2.11 15.54 6.30
C SER A 302 1.10 16.64 5.93
N ASP A 303 1.16 17.25 4.74
CA ASP A 303 0.07 18.08 4.20
C ASP A 303 -1.11 17.25 3.67
N ARG A 304 -1.03 15.92 3.80
CA ARG A 304 -2.01 14.91 3.33
C ARG A 304 -2.14 14.88 1.82
N GLN A 305 -1.16 15.43 1.11
CA GLN A 305 -1.09 15.41 -0.35
C GLN A 305 -0.08 14.38 -0.81
N PHE A 306 -0.43 13.78 -1.94
CA PHE A 306 0.47 12.93 -2.71
C PHE A 306 0.84 13.67 -3.97
N LYS A 307 2.12 13.90 -4.21
CA LYS A 307 2.57 14.58 -5.43
C LYS A 307 3.39 13.63 -6.28
N MET A 308 3.12 13.65 -7.57
CA MET A 308 3.85 12.91 -8.59
C MET A 308 4.77 13.85 -9.38
N TRP A 309 5.95 13.33 -9.70
CA TRP A 309 7.03 14.07 -10.34
C TRP A 309 7.72 13.19 -11.38
N ASP A 310 8.31 13.81 -12.39
CA ASP A 310 9.21 13.14 -13.33
C ASP A 310 10.66 13.53 -13.03
N ALA A 311 11.54 12.55 -12.81
CA ALA A 311 12.97 12.80 -12.61
C ALA A 311 13.72 13.11 -13.93
N SER A 312 13.22 12.66 -15.08
CA SER A 312 13.87 12.87 -16.38
C SER A 312 13.72 14.31 -16.82
N ASP A 313 12.47 14.76 -16.86
CA ASP A 313 12.10 16.10 -17.31
C ASP A 313 12.14 17.12 -16.16
N LYS A 314 12.25 16.63 -14.92
CA LYS A 314 12.33 17.45 -13.71
C LYS A 314 11.10 18.34 -13.56
N ILE A 315 9.94 17.77 -13.86
CA ILE A 315 8.66 18.47 -13.80
C ILE A 315 7.77 17.89 -12.71
N PHE A 316 6.91 18.76 -12.18
CA PHE A 316 5.76 18.37 -11.39
C PHE A 316 4.67 17.87 -12.33
N ILE A 317 4.09 16.70 -12.05
CA ILE A 317 3.04 16.09 -12.87
C ILE A 317 1.67 16.41 -12.28
N ASP A 318 1.38 15.90 -11.07
CA ASP A 318 0.03 15.99 -10.50
C ASP A 318 0.01 15.89 -8.96
N THR A 319 -1.12 16.26 -8.36
CA THR A 319 -1.42 16.11 -6.92
C THR A 319 -2.67 15.29 -6.69
N PHE A 320 -2.55 14.27 -5.85
CA PHE A 320 -3.65 13.42 -5.40
C PHE A 320 -4.03 13.72 -3.95
N PHE A 321 -5.32 13.59 -3.66
CA PHE A 321 -5.94 13.83 -2.36
C PHE A 321 -6.79 12.62 -1.96
N GLY A 322 -6.75 12.23 -0.68
CA GLY A 322 -7.60 11.13 -0.19
C GLY A 322 -7.36 10.74 1.26
N HIS A 323 -6.12 10.79 1.73
CA HIS A 323 -5.81 10.49 3.13
C HIS A 323 -6.44 11.51 4.10
N LYS A 324 -7.02 10.98 5.18
CA LYS A 324 -7.68 11.80 6.20
C LYS A 324 -6.72 12.30 7.27
N ALA A 325 -5.61 11.58 7.46
CA ALA A 325 -4.54 11.92 8.39
C ALA A 325 -3.19 11.90 7.66
N ASP A 326 -2.12 12.11 8.41
CA ASP A 326 -0.77 12.20 7.86
C ASP A 326 -0.33 10.83 7.29
N PRO A 327 0.14 10.78 6.03
CA PRO A 327 0.68 9.56 5.45
C PRO A 327 2.07 9.29 6.04
N THR A 328 2.32 8.02 6.36
CA THR A 328 3.53 7.54 7.02
C THR A 328 4.50 6.92 6.02
N TYR A 329 3.97 6.20 5.01
CA TYR A 329 4.79 5.48 4.04
C TYR A 329 4.17 5.45 2.64
N ILE A 330 5.03 5.20 1.65
CA ILE A 330 4.63 4.98 0.27
C ILE A 330 5.50 3.87 -0.34
N ASP A 331 4.89 3.03 -1.16
CA ASP A 331 5.59 2.02 -1.96
C ASP A 331 5.02 1.97 -3.38
N SER A 332 5.74 1.34 -4.29
CA SER A 332 5.35 1.22 -5.69
C SER A 332 4.94 -0.22 -6.01
N MET A 333 3.77 -0.37 -6.63
CA MET A 333 3.24 -1.66 -7.08
C MET A 333 3.47 -1.89 -8.58
N SER A 334 3.62 -0.84 -9.36
CA SER A 334 3.97 -0.87 -10.78
C SER A 334 4.53 0.49 -11.19
N ALA A 335 4.78 0.74 -12.48
CA ALA A 335 5.21 2.07 -12.94
C ALA A 335 4.26 3.19 -12.49
N ASN A 336 2.95 2.96 -12.59
CA ASN A 336 1.91 3.98 -12.44
C ASN A 336 0.94 3.69 -11.28
N ASN A 337 1.23 2.68 -10.46
CA ASN A 337 0.41 2.38 -9.28
C ASN A 337 1.25 2.45 -8.02
N PHE A 338 0.83 3.30 -7.09
CA PHE A 338 1.48 3.51 -5.81
C PHE A 338 0.55 3.11 -4.68
N ILE A 339 1.12 2.69 -3.57
CA ILE A 339 0.40 2.30 -2.36
C ILE A 339 0.89 3.19 -1.23
N SER A 340 -0.04 3.75 -0.46
CA SER A 340 0.28 4.55 0.70
C SER A 340 -0.50 4.14 1.93
N CYS A 341 0.08 4.39 3.09
CA CYS A 341 -0.57 4.18 4.38
C CYS A 341 -0.37 5.39 5.29
N GLY A 342 -1.20 5.48 6.34
CA GLY A 342 -1.14 6.58 7.28
C GLY A 342 -1.80 6.32 8.63
N PHE A 343 -1.82 7.36 9.46
CA PHE A 343 -2.43 7.33 10.79
C PHE A 343 -3.97 7.19 10.76
N ASP A 344 -4.60 7.36 9.60
CA ASP A 344 -6.04 7.18 9.40
C ASP A 344 -6.46 5.70 9.36
N ARG A 345 -5.50 4.77 9.49
CA ARG A 345 -5.69 3.31 9.42
C ARG A 345 -6.16 2.85 8.05
N GLN A 346 -5.92 3.69 7.04
CA GLN A 346 -6.28 3.40 5.66
C GLN A 346 -5.02 3.08 4.86
N VAL A 347 -5.18 2.13 3.95
CA VAL A 347 -4.26 1.96 2.84
C VAL A 347 -4.96 2.42 1.57
N ILE A 348 -4.30 3.29 0.82
CA ILE A 348 -4.83 3.79 -0.45
C ILE A 348 -3.92 3.31 -1.57
N ILE A 349 -4.52 2.69 -2.58
CA ILE A 349 -3.85 2.38 -3.84
C ILE A 349 -4.24 3.47 -4.84
N TRP A 350 -3.23 4.17 -5.35
CA TRP A 350 -3.36 5.23 -6.34
C TRP A 350 -3.12 4.66 -7.72
N LYS A 351 -4.12 4.76 -8.59
CA LYS A 351 -3.97 4.47 -10.02
C LYS A 351 -3.81 5.78 -10.77
N THR A 352 -2.58 6.11 -11.12
CA THR A 352 -2.23 7.47 -11.51
C THR A 352 -2.73 7.81 -12.90
N GLU A 353 -2.75 6.85 -13.83
CA GLU A 353 -3.30 7.01 -15.18
C GLU A 353 -4.78 7.42 -15.19
N HIS A 354 -5.56 6.89 -14.25
CA HIS A 354 -7.01 7.15 -14.17
C HIS A 354 -7.37 8.14 -13.06
N GLN A 355 -6.37 8.70 -12.37
CA GLN A 355 -6.55 9.53 -11.17
C GLN A 355 -7.57 8.94 -10.17
N SER A 356 -7.54 7.61 -10.01
CA SER A 356 -8.51 6.89 -9.19
C SER A 356 -7.83 6.26 -7.98
N GLN A 357 -8.62 6.04 -6.93
CA GLN A 357 -8.12 5.53 -5.65
C GLN A 357 -8.95 4.34 -5.18
N LEU A 358 -8.27 3.34 -4.62
CA LEU A 358 -8.89 2.22 -3.92
C LEU A 358 -8.52 2.30 -2.44
N ILE A 359 -9.53 2.37 -1.58
CA ILE A 359 -9.34 2.56 -0.13
C ILE A 359 -9.61 1.23 0.58
N TYR A 360 -8.65 0.82 1.41
CA TYR A 360 -8.70 -0.36 2.27
C TYR A 360 -8.63 0.08 3.72
N GLY A 361 -9.48 -0.52 4.55
CA GLY A 361 -9.53 -0.28 5.99
C GLY A 361 -9.81 -1.58 6.71
N GLY A 362 -9.04 -1.86 7.77
CA GLY A 362 -9.20 -3.09 8.54
C GLY A 362 -8.19 -3.30 9.67
N HIS A 363 -7.17 -2.44 9.80
CA HIS A 363 -6.40 -2.40 11.04
C HIS A 363 -7.17 -1.62 12.12
N ASP A 364 -7.02 -2.08 13.36
CA ASP A 364 -7.59 -1.41 14.52
C ASP A 364 -6.83 -0.12 14.86
N TYR A 365 -5.52 -0.11 14.60
CA TYR A 365 -4.58 0.98 14.88
C TYR A 365 -3.93 1.54 13.61
N SER A 366 -3.16 2.61 13.79
CA SER A 366 -2.40 3.31 12.75
C SER A 366 -1.47 2.37 11.99
N ILE A 367 -1.35 2.60 10.69
CA ILE A 367 -0.48 1.82 9.81
C ILE A 367 0.77 2.67 9.54
N ASP A 368 1.94 2.11 9.79
CA ASP A 368 3.21 2.83 9.66
C ASP A 368 3.98 2.43 8.41
N VAL A 369 3.87 1.17 7.97
CA VAL A 369 4.61 0.68 6.80
C VAL A 369 3.69 -0.14 5.90
N VAL A 370 3.89 0.00 4.60
CA VAL A 370 3.26 -0.80 3.56
C VAL A 370 4.32 -1.23 2.54
N LYS A 371 4.22 -2.47 2.05
CA LYS A 371 5.07 -3.00 0.97
C LYS A 371 4.24 -3.76 -0.05
N ALA A 372 4.44 -3.47 -1.32
CA ALA A 372 3.84 -4.24 -2.41
C ALA A 372 4.57 -5.59 -2.53
N VAL A 373 3.81 -6.69 -2.54
CA VAL A 373 4.39 -8.03 -2.72
C VAL A 373 4.48 -8.35 -4.21
N ASP A 374 3.36 -8.17 -4.87
CA ASP A 374 3.21 -8.31 -6.31
C ASP A 374 2.24 -7.22 -6.79
N ALA A 375 1.73 -7.35 -8.01
CA ALA A 375 0.77 -6.41 -8.58
C ALA A 375 -0.65 -6.53 -7.98
N GLU A 376 -0.95 -7.57 -7.20
CA GLU A 376 -2.28 -7.90 -6.65
C GLU A 376 -2.36 -7.92 -5.12
N HIS A 377 -1.23 -7.98 -4.43
CA HIS A 377 -1.07 -8.25 -3.02
C HIS A 377 -0.07 -7.29 -2.39
N PHE A 378 -0.32 -6.94 -1.14
CA PHE A 378 0.56 -6.07 -0.36
C PHE A 378 0.48 -6.43 1.12
N ILE A 379 1.52 -6.06 1.86
CA ILE A 379 1.65 -6.30 3.29
C ILE A 379 1.70 -4.97 4.02
N THR A 380 1.06 -4.91 5.17
CA THR A 380 1.02 -3.73 6.04
C THR A 380 1.51 -4.08 7.44
N GLY A 381 2.16 -3.11 8.07
CA GLY A 381 2.61 -3.17 9.45
C GLY A 381 1.97 -2.06 10.27
N SER A 382 1.33 -2.43 11.37
CA SER A 382 0.60 -1.52 12.26
C SER A 382 1.32 -1.28 13.58
N GLN A 383 0.92 -0.21 14.26
CA GLN A 383 1.48 0.21 15.55
C GLN A 383 1.16 -0.76 16.70
N ASP A 384 0.09 -1.55 16.58
CA ASP A 384 -0.28 -2.62 17.52
C ASP A 384 0.55 -3.92 17.35
N GLY A 385 1.52 -3.91 16.44
CA GLY A 385 2.32 -5.08 16.11
C GLY A 385 1.57 -6.13 15.27
N SER A 386 0.45 -5.77 14.64
CA SER A 386 -0.22 -6.61 13.64
C SER A 386 0.41 -6.44 12.26
N ILE A 387 0.63 -7.57 11.59
CA ILE A 387 0.99 -7.63 10.16
C ILE A 387 -0.22 -8.17 9.43
N ALA A 388 -0.64 -7.51 8.35
CA ALA A 388 -1.74 -8.00 7.53
C ALA A 388 -1.32 -8.17 6.07
N LEU A 389 -1.83 -9.24 5.46
CA LEU A 389 -1.72 -9.53 4.04
C LEU A 389 -3.03 -9.17 3.35
N TRP A 390 -2.93 -8.41 2.27
CA TRP A 390 -4.07 -7.87 1.54
C TRP A 390 -4.07 -8.34 0.09
N SER A 391 -5.26 -8.36 -0.50
CA SER A 391 -5.43 -8.51 -1.95
C SER A 391 -6.29 -7.37 -2.45
N ILE A 392 -5.96 -6.83 -3.61
CA ILE A 392 -6.73 -5.76 -4.26
C ILE A 392 -8.18 -6.18 -4.53
N LYS A 393 -8.43 -7.47 -4.70
CA LYS A 393 -9.76 -8.02 -4.98
C LYS A 393 -10.68 -7.99 -3.75
N LYS A 394 -10.13 -7.83 -2.54
CA LYS A 394 -10.89 -7.87 -1.27
C LYS A 394 -10.68 -6.58 -0.47
N LYS A 395 -11.77 -5.97 0.00
CA LYS A 395 -11.70 -4.79 0.88
C LYS A 395 -11.19 -5.08 2.28
N LYS A 396 -11.34 -6.31 2.76
CA LYS A 396 -10.84 -6.79 4.05
C LYS A 396 -9.50 -7.49 3.88
N PRO A 397 -8.63 -7.47 4.91
CA PRO A 397 -7.37 -8.21 4.86
C PRO A 397 -7.66 -9.70 4.68
N ILE A 398 -6.79 -10.39 3.93
CA ILE A 398 -6.93 -11.82 3.71
C ILE A 398 -6.51 -12.58 4.97
N PHE A 399 -5.43 -12.12 5.58
CA PHE A 399 -4.85 -12.72 6.77
C PHE A 399 -4.25 -11.62 7.64
N ILE A 400 -4.46 -11.71 8.95
CA ILE A 400 -3.87 -10.84 9.95
C ILE A 400 -3.15 -11.71 10.97
N MET A 401 -1.88 -11.41 11.20
CA MET A 401 -1.12 -11.98 12.29
C MET A 401 -1.01 -10.93 13.39
N HIS A 402 -1.74 -11.14 14.48
CA HIS A 402 -1.66 -10.29 15.67
C HIS A 402 -0.37 -10.58 16.45
N LYS A 403 0.18 -9.55 17.11
CA LYS A 403 1.36 -9.65 17.99
C LYS A 403 2.59 -10.29 17.32
N ALA A 404 2.91 -9.88 16.10
CA ALA A 404 4.11 -10.33 15.37
C ALA A 404 5.41 -10.16 16.17
N HIS A 405 5.48 -9.09 16.96
CA HIS A 405 6.58 -8.72 17.85
C HIS A 405 6.10 -8.58 19.31
N GLY A 406 5.23 -9.49 19.76
CA GLY A 406 4.66 -9.44 21.12
C GLY A 406 3.68 -8.28 21.35
N GLY A 407 3.21 -7.63 20.29
CA GLY A 407 2.38 -6.42 20.34
C GLY A 407 3.18 -5.12 20.16
N SER A 408 4.49 -5.22 19.96
CA SER A 408 5.34 -4.06 19.68
C SER A 408 5.12 -3.54 18.27
N TRP A 409 5.06 -2.22 18.12
CA TRP A 409 4.95 -1.50 16.84
C TRP A 409 5.95 -2.00 15.80
N ILE A 410 5.44 -2.41 14.64
CA ILE A 410 6.23 -2.71 13.44
C ILE A 410 6.66 -1.40 12.77
N THR A 411 7.94 -1.08 12.89
CA THR A 411 8.54 0.18 12.42
C THR A 411 9.16 0.06 11.03
N ALA A 412 9.45 -1.17 10.56
CA ALA A 412 10.02 -1.42 9.24
C ALA A 412 9.48 -2.72 8.64
N LEU A 413 9.30 -2.72 7.33
CA LEU A 413 9.06 -3.93 6.52
C LEU A 413 10.03 -3.93 5.34
N GLY A 414 10.74 -5.04 5.17
CA GLY A 414 11.62 -5.29 4.03
C GLY A 414 11.08 -6.43 3.18
N HIS A 415 10.93 -6.18 1.89
CA HIS A 415 10.43 -7.18 0.95
C HIS A 415 11.06 -6.93 -0.43
N LEU A 416 11.26 -8.01 -1.20
CA LEU A 416 11.69 -7.95 -2.59
C LEU A 416 10.50 -8.28 -3.47
N TYR A 417 10.20 -7.41 -4.43
CA TYR A 417 9.02 -7.54 -5.31
C TYR A 417 9.00 -8.90 -6.05
N ASN A 418 7.83 -9.53 -6.13
CA ASN A 418 7.61 -10.87 -6.69
C ASN A 418 8.37 -12.01 -5.98
N THR A 419 8.56 -11.92 -4.66
CA THR A 419 9.16 -13.00 -3.86
C THR A 419 8.26 -13.51 -2.75
N ASP A 420 8.61 -14.65 -2.17
CA ASP A 420 7.91 -15.26 -1.03
C ASP A 420 8.47 -14.86 0.34
N LEU A 421 9.46 -13.98 0.39
CA LEU A 421 10.18 -13.65 1.61
C LEU A 421 9.99 -12.19 1.99
N PHE A 422 9.60 -11.94 3.24
CA PHE A 422 9.65 -10.60 3.80
C PHE A 422 10.15 -10.62 5.24
N PHE A 423 10.58 -9.46 5.69
CA PHE A 423 11.09 -9.23 7.03
C PHE A 423 10.31 -8.10 7.68
N SER A 424 9.99 -8.25 8.97
CA SER A 424 9.50 -7.15 9.79
C SER A 424 10.53 -6.78 10.84
N GLY A 425 10.66 -5.49 11.08
CA GLY A 425 11.45 -4.92 12.16
C GLY A 425 10.56 -4.14 13.10
N SER A 426 10.84 -4.25 14.39
CA SER A 426 10.18 -3.51 15.45
C SER A 426 11.21 -2.83 16.37
N HIS A 427 10.72 -2.09 17.35
CA HIS A 427 11.53 -1.56 18.45
C HIS A 427 11.72 -2.58 19.58
N ASP A 428 11.08 -3.75 19.50
CA ASP A 428 11.29 -4.90 20.37
C ASP A 428 12.67 -5.52 20.26
N GLN A 429 13.55 -4.89 19.48
CA GLN A 429 14.91 -5.37 19.30
C GLN A 429 14.87 -6.75 18.66
N GLN A 430 14.03 -6.97 17.65
CA GLN A 430 14.04 -8.16 16.79
C GLN A 430 13.62 -7.82 15.35
N ILE A 431 14.20 -8.55 14.41
CA ILE A 431 13.67 -8.75 13.06
C ILE A 431 13.06 -10.13 13.01
N ASN A 432 11.91 -10.27 12.38
CA ASN A 432 11.32 -11.56 12.10
C ASN A 432 11.28 -11.76 10.58
N ALA A 433 11.68 -12.96 10.13
CA ALA A 433 11.59 -13.37 8.74
C ALA A 433 10.33 -14.21 8.53
N TYR A 434 9.63 -13.98 7.43
CA TYR A 434 8.36 -14.63 7.11
C TYR A 434 8.34 -15.18 5.69
N LYS A 435 7.71 -16.34 5.54
CA LYS A 435 7.38 -16.95 4.25
C LYS A 435 5.93 -16.63 3.89
N ILE A 436 5.70 -16.11 2.71
CA ILE A 436 4.37 -15.87 2.14
C ILE A 436 3.95 -17.10 1.35
N ASP A 437 2.79 -17.64 1.69
CA ASP A 437 2.12 -18.65 0.88
C ASP A 437 0.86 -18.04 0.27
N LEU A 438 0.97 -17.66 -1.01
CA LEU A 438 -0.13 -17.07 -1.77
C LEU A 438 -1.26 -18.08 -2.06
N GLN A 439 -0.97 -19.39 -2.08
CA GLN A 439 -1.99 -20.42 -2.30
C GLN A 439 -2.87 -20.57 -1.06
N GLN A 440 -2.23 -20.68 0.11
CA GLN A 440 -2.93 -20.72 1.39
C GLN A 440 -3.41 -19.35 1.87
N LYS A 441 -3.02 -18.27 1.16
CA LYS A 441 -3.35 -16.88 1.47
C LYS A 441 -2.95 -16.47 2.89
N ASN A 442 -1.82 -17.00 3.37
CA ASN A 442 -1.29 -16.74 4.69
C ASN A 442 0.22 -16.46 4.61
N PHE A 443 0.83 -16.15 5.75
CA PHE A 443 2.28 -16.15 5.88
C PHE A 443 2.66 -16.71 7.25
N GLN A 444 3.86 -17.27 7.34
CA GLN A 444 4.36 -17.93 8.54
C GLN A 444 5.76 -17.42 8.91
N LYS A 445 6.02 -17.31 10.21
CA LYS A 445 7.33 -16.90 10.72
C LYS A 445 8.33 -18.05 10.55
N ILE A 446 9.48 -17.76 9.95
CA ILE A 446 10.54 -18.73 9.69
C ILE A 446 11.57 -18.71 10.82
N PHE A 447 12.17 -17.54 11.07
CA PHE A 447 13.19 -17.37 12.10
C PHE A 447 13.21 -15.94 12.64
N SER A 448 13.90 -15.76 13.77
CA SER A 448 14.14 -14.46 14.38
C SER A 448 15.60 -14.06 14.27
N ILE A 449 15.70 -12.84 13.79
CA ILE A 449 16.70 -11.83 13.70
C ILE A 449 16.86 -10.89 14.93
N PRO A 450 17.12 -11.27 16.20
CA PRO A 450 17.19 -10.30 17.33
C PRO A 450 17.92 -8.96 16.98
N CYS A 451 17.66 -7.75 17.48
CA CYS A 451 18.27 -6.45 17.09
C CYS A 451 18.70 -5.57 18.27
N ASN A 452 19.64 -4.63 18.14
CA ASN A 452 19.84 -3.62 19.20
C ASN A 452 19.28 -2.26 18.77
N GLY A 453 18.35 -1.69 19.53
CA GLY A 453 17.61 -0.45 19.28
C GLY A 453 16.46 -0.54 18.24
N VAL A 454 15.87 0.62 17.88
CA VAL A 454 14.72 0.78 16.93
C VAL A 454 15.03 0.59 15.43
N ILE A 455 14.33 -0.31 14.73
CA ILE A 455 14.57 -0.60 13.30
C ILE A 455 13.79 0.34 12.40
N ASN A 456 14.48 1.27 11.73
CA ASN A 456 13.83 2.28 10.86
C ASN A 456 13.61 1.82 9.41
N ASP A 457 14.51 0.98 8.86
CA ASP A 457 14.39 0.49 7.50
C ASP A 457 15.05 -0.89 7.34
N ILE A 458 14.55 -1.68 6.39
CA ILE A 458 15.04 -3.01 6.03
C ILE A 458 15.02 -3.12 4.51
N GLN A 459 16.16 -3.46 3.90
CA GLN A 459 16.28 -3.68 2.47
C GLN A 459 16.95 -5.01 2.18
N ILE A 460 16.52 -5.62 1.07
CA ILE A 460 17.08 -6.85 0.54
C ILE A 460 17.76 -6.47 -0.79
N SER A 461 18.99 -6.94 -1.01
CA SER A 461 19.64 -6.82 -2.31
C SER A 461 18.86 -7.63 -3.35
N ILE A 462 18.86 -7.18 -4.60
CA ILE A 462 18.13 -7.84 -5.71
C ILE A 462 18.62 -9.28 -5.92
N ASP A 463 19.91 -9.54 -5.71
CA ASP A 463 20.48 -10.88 -5.84
C ASP A 463 20.11 -11.81 -4.66
N CYS A 464 19.35 -11.32 -3.67
CA CYS A 464 19.10 -11.95 -2.37
C CYS A 464 20.38 -12.34 -1.60
N SER A 465 21.54 -11.88 -2.05
CA SER A 465 22.86 -12.15 -1.44
C SER A 465 23.02 -11.41 -0.13
N TYR A 466 22.50 -10.19 -0.03
CA TYR A 466 22.63 -9.34 1.14
C TYR A 466 21.28 -8.88 1.69
N LEU A 467 21.11 -9.02 3.01
CA LEU A 467 20.09 -8.32 3.78
C LEU A 467 20.76 -7.09 4.41
N ALA A 468 20.40 -5.88 4.00
CA ALA A 468 20.72 -4.70 4.79
C ALA A 468 19.59 -4.50 5.79
N CYS A 469 19.79 -4.97 7.00
CA CYS A 469 18.83 -4.79 8.09
C CYS A 469 19.57 -4.55 9.41
N LYS A 470 18.90 -3.93 10.39
CA LYS A 470 19.45 -3.67 11.73
C LYS A 470 19.41 -4.95 12.61
N LYS A 471 20.41 -5.28 13.47
CA LYS A 471 20.46 -6.55 14.29
C LYS A 471 21.36 -6.62 15.60
N VAL A 472 21.17 -7.61 16.53
CA VAL A 472 21.48 -7.88 17.99
C VAL A 472 22.89 -8.28 18.40
N ASN A 473 23.06 -8.36 19.74
CA ASN A 473 23.97 -9.26 20.48
C ASN A 473 23.23 -10.28 21.39
N LEU A 474 23.67 -11.53 21.43
CA LEU A 474 23.62 -12.44 22.60
C LEU A 474 25.08 -12.83 22.85
N ILE A 475 25.74 -12.33 23.90
CA ILE A 475 25.89 -12.95 25.23
C ILE A 475 26.13 -14.46 25.14
N ASP A 476 27.41 -14.81 24.99
CA ASP A 476 27.93 -16.04 25.58
C ASP A 476 28.15 -15.78 27.07
N TYR A 477 27.36 -16.47 27.89
CA TYR A 477 27.70 -16.72 29.29
C TYR A 477 28.78 -17.80 29.31
N ASN A 478 30.05 -17.38 29.35
CA ASN A 478 31.16 -18.02 30.07
C ASN A 478 32.50 -17.35 29.68
N LEU A 479 32.67 -16.08 30.07
CA LEU A 479 33.97 -15.54 30.50
C LEU A 479 33.71 -14.16 31.13
N LEU A 480 33.68 -14.14 32.47
CA LEU A 480 33.50 -12.94 33.25
C LEU A 480 34.83 -12.15 33.27
N ASN A 481 34.74 -10.86 32.94
CA ASN A 481 35.62 -9.76 33.34
C ASN A 481 37.07 -9.73 32.82
N GLU A 482 37.29 -8.93 31.77
CA GLU A 482 37.94 -7.61 31.86
C GLU A 482 37.98 -6.98 30.44
N TYR A 483 37.92 -5.65 30.35
CA TYR A 483 37.81 -4.85 29.12
C TYR A 483 36.42 -4.69 28.49
N LEU A 484 35.59 -3.97 29.26
CA LEU A 484 34.58 -3.03 28.74
C LEU A 484 35.11 -2.24 27.52
N GLN A 485 34.61 -2.54 26.32
CA GLN A 485 34.17 -1.52 25.37
C GLN A 485 33.22 -2.10 24.29
N LYS A 486 31.94 -2.15 24.67
CA LYS A 486 30.72 -2.23 23.82
C LYS A 486 30.87 -1.38 22.56
N LYS A 487 30.45 -1.84 21.36
CA LYS A 487 30.07 -0.94 20.23
C LYS A 487 29.32 -1.64 19.06
N VAL A 488 27.99 -1.50 19.07
CA VAL A 488 26.96 -1.99 18.10
C VAL A 488 26.48 -0.86 17.17
N SER A 489 25.58 -1.13 16.22
CA SER A 489 24.85 -0.13 15.43
C SER A 489 23.31 -0.18 15.52
N GLU A 490 22.73 0.95 15.88
CA GLU A 490 21.53 1.13 16.67
C GLU A 490 21.05 2.60 16.46
N CYS A 491 19.95 2.86 15.76
CA CYS A 491 19.29 4.17 15.88
C CYS A 491 18.71 4.37 17.29
N ASP A 492 19.00 5.54 17.86
CA ASP A 492 18.52 6.00 19.15
C ASP A 492 17.04 6.38 19.13
N GLU A 493 16.46 6.62 17.96
CA GLU A 493 15.10 7.11 17.82
C GLU A 493 14.39 6.64 16.53
N HIS A 494 13.05 6.71 16.56
CA HIS A 494 12.19 6.42 15.42
C HIS A 494 12.36 7.46 14.29
N ARG A 495 12.18 7.04 13.03
CA ARG A 495 12.43 7.88 11.83
C ARG A 495 11.65 9.20 11.81
N LEU A 496 10.37 9.20 12.19
CA LEU A 496 9.48 10.37 12.11
C LEU A 496 9.60 11.31 13.32
N GLY A 497 10.07 10.80 14.47
CA GLY A 497 10.07 11.57 15.71
C GLY A 497 10.62 10.81 16.92
N ARG A 498 10.80 11.52 18.03
CA ARG A 498 11.39 11.02 19.28
C ARG A 498 10.35 10.41 20.22
N TRP A 499 9.56 9.46 19.74
CA TRP A 499 8.56 8.78 20.57
C TRP A 499 9.11 7.53 21.24
N ILE A 500 9.92 6.78 20.50
CA ILE A 500 10.62 5.59 21.00
C ILE A 500 12.09 5.94 20.97
N THR A 501 12.74 5.86 22.14
CA THR A 501 14.17 6.11 22.24
C THR A 501 14.91 5.01 22.97
N ASP A 502 16.07 4.63 22.46
CA ASP A 502 16.99 3.71 23.14
C ASP A 502 18.34 4.40 23.37
N LYS A 503 18.64 4.78 24.62
CA LYS A 503 19.88 5.50 24.95
C LYS A 503 21.14 4.64 24.78
N LYS A 504 20.99 3.31 24.76
CA LYS A 504 22.14 2.41 24.57
C LYS A 504 22.55 2.32 23.10
N ALA A 505 21.75 2.89 22.20
CA ALA A 505 21.86 2.80 20.76
C ALA A 505 22.86 3.79 20.10
N LYS A 506 23.75 3.32 19.21
CA LYS A 506 24.72 3.99 18.33
C LYS A 506 24.34 4.00 16.84
N ASN A 507 24.19 5.13 16.17
CA ASN A 507 23.74 5.17 14.77
C ASN A 507 24.70 4.52 13.75
N GLN A 508 24.43 3.30 13.25
CA GLN A 508 25.22 2.66 12.18
C GLN A 508 24.37 1.58 11.44
N ILE A 509 24.87 1.09 10.31
CA ILE A 509 24.18 0.12 9.46
C ILE A 509 24.81 -1.26 9.65
N LYS A 510 23.99 -2.31 9.70
CA LYS A 510 24.45 -3.69 9.58
C LYS A 510 23.96 -4.28 8.26
N TYR A 511 24.76 -5.16 7.69
CA TYR A 511 24.31 -6.00 6.60
C TYR A 511 24.75 -7.45 6.84
N PHE A 512 23.91 -8.37 6.41
CA PHE A 512 24.06 -9.81 6.52
C PHE A 512 24.16 -10.40 5.13
N LYS A 513 25.04 -11.38 4.96
CA LYS A 513 25.02 -12.22 3.77
C LYS A 513 24.03 -13.37 4.00
N ILE A 514 22.99 -13.47 3.17
CA ILE A 514 21.92 -14.48 3.32
C ILE A 514 22.18 -15.72 2.44
N MET A 515 23.03 -15.58 1.42
CA MET A 515 23.55 -16.64 0.55
C MET A 515 25.01 -16.35 0.27
#